data_AF-A0A8S4RM00-F1
#
_entry.id   AF-A0A8S4RM00-F1
#
_cell.length_a   1.000
_cell.length_b   1.000
_cell.length_c   1.000
_cell.angle_alpha   90.00
_cell.angle_beta   90.00
_cell.angle_gamma   90.00
#
_symmetry.space_group_name_H-M   'P 1'
#
loop_
_entity.id
_entity.type
_entity.pdbx_description
1 polymer ?
#
loop_
_entity_poly.entity_id
_entity_poly.type
_entity_poly.pdbx_seq_one_letter_code
_entity_poly.pdbx_strand_id
1 'polypeptide(L)'
;MGSLVRACSGEVTVNKCEGICNSQVQPSVVTPTGFLKECFCCKENYLRERLVTLVHCYDSDGLRLEDEERAIMEIRLREPAECRCYKCGDYNR
;
A
#
# COMPACT_ATOMS: atom_id res chain seq x y z
N MET A 1 -5.86 28.23 -12.10
CA MET A 1 -6.93 27.38 -11.50
C MET A 1 -7.04 26.13 -12.36
N GLY A 2 -7.00 24.93 -11.78
CA GLY A 2 -7.10 23.67 -12.54
C GLY A 2 -8.55 23.25 -12.72
N SER A 3 -8.97 22.95 -13.95
CA SER A 3 -10.29 22.37 -14.24
C SER A 3 -10.16 20.85 -14.33
N LEU A 4 -11.16 20.12 -13.80
CA LEU A 4 -11.23 18.66 -13.93
C LEU A 4 -11.54 18.31 -15.39
N VAL A 5 -10.61 17.64 -16.07
CA VAL A 5 -10.78 17.25 -17.48
C VAL A 5 -11.52 15.91 -17.60
N ARG A 6 -11.22 14.97 -16.70
CA ARG A 6 -11.85 13.64 -16.64
C ARG A 6 -11.62 12.97 -15.30
N ALA A 7 -12.49 12.04 -14.93
CA ALA A 7 -12.33 11.13 -13.80
C ALA A 7 -12.44 9.68 -14.27
N CYS A 8 -11.49 8.83 -13.91
CA CYS A 8 -11.48 7.42 -14.28
C CYS A 8 -11.52 6.51 -13.05
N SER A 9 -12.25 5.41 -13.12
CA SER A 9 -12.38 4.42 -12.04
C SER A 9 -12.21 2.99 -12.54
N GLY A 10 -11.96 2.09 -11.58
CA GLY A 10 -11.80 0.66 -11.81
C GLY A 10 -11.51 -0.07 -10.51
N GLU A 11 -11.88 -1.34 -10.44
CA GLU A 11 -11.55 -2.22 -9.32
C GLU A 11 -10.33 -3.06 -9.65
N VAL A 12 -9.41 -3.18 -8.68
CA VAL A 12 -8.12 -3.83 -8.89
C VAL A 12 -7.76 -4.61 -7.64
N THR A 13 -7.41 -5.88 -7.81
CA THR A 13 -6.84 -6.68 -6.72
C THR A 13 -5.44 -6.20 -6.40
N VAL A 14 -5.15 -6.02 -5.11
CA VAL A 14 -3.86 -5.55 -4.59
C VAL A 14 -3.29 -6.51 -3.56
N ASN A 15 -1.98 -6.50 -3.41
CA ASN A 15 -1.30 -7.29 -2.40
C ASN A 15 -1.18 -6.54 -1.07
N LYS A 16 -1.20 -7.30 0.02
CA LYS A 16 -0.89 -6.82 1.38
C LYS A 16 -0.01 -7.83 2.11
N CYS A 17 0.75 -7.35 3.10
CA CYS A 17 1.49 -8.21 4.01
C CYS A 17 0.61 -8.61 5.20
N GLU A 18 0.45 -9.91 5.40
CA GLU A 18 -0.28 -10.49 6.52
C GLU A 18 0.44 -11.76 6.97
N GLY A 19 0.63 -11.93 8.28
CA GLY A 19 1.36 -13.07 8.83
C GLY A 19 1.68 -12.93 10.31
N ILE A 20 2.16 -14.02 10.90
CA ILE A 20 2.55 -14.10 12.32
C ILE A 20 4.06 -14.04 12.41
N CYS A 21 4.57 -13.12 13.25
CA CYS A 21 5.99 -12.97 13.52
C CYS A 21 6.31 -13.34 14.97
N ASN A 22 7.42 -14.06 15.17
CA ASN A 22 7.87 -14.43 16.50
C ASN A 22 8.24 -13.18 17.31
N SER A 23 7.53 -12.96 18.39
CA SER A 23 7.73 -11.85 19.32
C SER A 23 7.67 -12.38 20.75
N GLN A 24 8.42 -11.77 21.65
CA GLN A 24 8.48 -12.19 23.05
C GLN A 24 8.60 -11.01 24.01
N VAL A 25 8.13 -11.25 25.22
CA VAL A 25 8.22 -10.34 26.36
C VAL A 25 8.82 -11.08 27.53
N GLN A 26 9.79 -10.46 28.19
CA GLN A 26 10.46 -11.01 29.36
C GLN A 26 10.44 -9.99 30.50
N PRO A 27 10.15 -10.37 31.74
CA PRO A 27 10.29 -9.48 32.90
C PRO A 27 11.72 -8.95 33.02
N SER A 28 11.87 -7.70 33.45
CA SER A 28 13.19 -7.06 33.56
C SER A 28 13.20 -5.99 34.65
N VAL A 29 14.21 -6.06 35.52
CA VAL A 29 14.47 -5.07 36.58
C VAL A 29 15.29 -3.86 36.11
N VAL A 30 15.86 -3.92 34.90
CA VAL A 30 16.70 -2.85 34.34
C VAL A 30 15.93 -1.91 33.40
N THR A 31 14.80 -2.37 32.85
CA THR A 31 13.96 -1.55 31.95
C THR A 31 12.87 -0.84 32.77
N PRO A 32 12.64 0.47 32.59
CA PRO A 32 11.62 1.23 33.35
C PRO A 32 10.19 0.69 33.21
N THR A 33 9.89 0.03 32.08
CA THR A 33 8.59 -0.61 31.81
C THR A 33 8.37 -1.90 32.61
N GLY A 34 9.39 -2.42 33.31
CA GLY A 34 9.37 -3.73 33.97
C GLY A 34 9.48 -4.94 33.02
N PHE A 35 9.59 -4.69 31.72
CA PHE A 35 9.64 -5.73 30.68
C PHE A 35 10.61 -5.36 29.57
N LEU A 36 11.43 -6.34 29.18
CA LEU A 36 12.16 -6.37 27.92
C LEU A 36 11.22 -6.88 26.83
N LYS A 37 11.10 -6.11 25.74
CA LYS A 37 10.19 -6.40 24.62
C LYS A 37 11.00 -6.65 23.35
N GLU A 38 10.79 -7.81 22.73
CA GLU A 38 11.28 -8.14 21.40
C GLU A 38 10.08 -8.36 20.48
N CYS A 39 9.73 -7.34 19.71
CA CYS A 39 8.54 -7.32 18.88
C CYS A 39 8.93 -7.28 17.41
N PHE A 40 8.22 -8.06 16.58
CA PHE A 40 8.39 -8.07 15.14
C PHE A 40 7.03 -7.97 14.42
N CYS A 41 6.95 -7.11 13.40
CA CYS A 41 5.78 -6.93 12.54
C CYS A 41 6.05 -7.52 11.15
N CYS A 42 5.05 -8.18 10.55
CA CYS A 42 5.07 -8.55 9.14
C CYS A 42 4.89 -7.29 8.29
N LYS A 43 5.93 -6.88 7.56
CA LYS A 43 5.92 -5.69 6.70
C LYS A 43 6.53 -5.99 5.33
N GLU A 44 6.33 -5.09 4.40
CA GLU A 44 6.89 -5.13 3.06
C GLU A 44 8.43 -5.15 3.07
N ASN A 45 9.03 -6.18 2.45
CA ASN A 45 10.46 -6.21 2.18
C ASN A 45 10.78 -5.43 0.90
N TYR A 46 10.03 -5.68 -0.17
CA TYR A 46 10.18 -4.99 -1.44
C TYR A 46 8.81 -4.71 -2.07
N LEU A 47 8.71 -3.54 -2.70
CA LEU A 47 7.53 -3.12 -3.46
C LEU A 47 7.81 -3.26 -4.95
N ARG A 48 6.89 -3.88 -5.68
CA ARG A 48 6.91 -3.92 -7.14
C ARG A 48 5.98 -2.85 -7.69
N GLU A 49 6.44 -2.14 -8.72
CA GLU A 49 5.58 -1.23 -9.50
C GLU A 49 4.74 -2.04 -10.50
N ARG A 50 3.46 -1.72 -10.59
CA ARG A 50 2.50 -2.31 -11.52
C ARG A 50 1.73 -1.21 -12.23
N LEU A 51 1.69 -1.27 -13.56
CA LEU A 51 0.81 -0.44 -14.37
C LEU A 51 -0.59 -1.03 -14.36
N VAL A 52 -1.59 -0.18 -14.16
CA VAL A 52 -3.01 -0.54 -14.11
C VAL A 52 -3.77 0.39 -15.02
N THR A 53 -4.61 -0.18 -15.89
CA THR A 53 -5.47 0.57 -16.79
C THR A 53 -6.88 0.69 -16.21
N LEU A 54 -7.34 1.92 -15.99
CA LEU A 54 -8.71 2.26 -15.65
C LEU A 54 -9.51 2.50 -16.93
N VAL A 55 -10.72 1.94 -17.01
CA VAL A 55 -11.53 1.92 -18.25
C VAL A 55 -12.91 2.56 -18.09
N HIS A 56 -13.24 3.05 -16.90
CA HIS A 56 -14.48 3.76 -16.63
C HIS A 56 -14.17 5.25 -16.47
N CYS A 57 -14.00 5.94 -17.59
CA CYS A 57 -13.67 7.37 -17.64
C CYS A 57 -14.89 8.23 -18.00
N TYR A 58 -15.05 9.32 -17.28
CA TYR A 58 -16.14 10.29 -17.43
C TYR A 58 -15.60 11.72 -17.50
N ASP A 59 -16.26 12.59 -18.25
CA ASP A 59 -15.93 14.03 -18.28
C ASP A 59 -16.46 14.78 -17.04
N SER A 60 -16.33 16.11 -17.03
CA SER A 60 -16.81 16.97 -15.95
C SER A 60 -18.33 16.97 -15.78
N ASP A 61 -19.08 16.62 -16.83
CA ASP A 61 -20.54 16.58 -16.85
C ASP A 61 -21.08 15.17 -16.53
N GLY A 62 -20.18 14.20 -16.32
CA GLY A 62 -20.51 12.82 -15.97
C GLY A 62 -20.85 11.94 -17.18
N LEU A 63 -20.58 12.40 -18.41
CA LEU A 63 -20.76 11.61 -19.62
C LEU A 63 -19.57 10.65 -19.81
N ARG A 64 -19.88 9.41 -20.19
CA ARG A 64 -18.85 8.39 -20.45
C ARG A 64 -18.04 8.78 -21.68
N LEU A 65 -16.72 8.73 -21.57
CA LEU A 65 -15.81 8.97 -22.67
C LEU A 65 -15.67 7.69 -23.51
N GLU A 66 -15.79 7.82 -24.83
CA GLU A 66 -15.69 6.71 -25.79
C GLU A 66 -14.47 6.82 -26.72
N ASP A 67 -13.79 7.96 -26.74
CA ASP A 67 -12.58 8.13 -27.55
C ASP A 67 -11.40 7.34 -26.97
N GLU A 68 -10.65 6.64 -27.81
CA GLU A 68 -9.61 5.69 -27.38
C GLU A 68 -8.55 6.34 -26.48
N GLU A 69 -8.26 7.63 -26.64
CA GLU A 69 -7.24 8.33 -25.86
C GLU A 69 -7.74 8.73 -24.46
N ARG A 70 -9.00 9.17 -24.32
CA ARG A 70 -9.56 9.66 -23.05
C ARG A 70 -10.43 8.64 -22.31
N ALA A 71 -10.84 7.55 -22.96
CA ALA A 71 -11.63 6.46 -22.39
C ALA A 71 -10.82 5.53 -21.47
N ILE A 72 -9.49 5.62 -21.50
CA ILE A 72 -8.59 4.85 -20.63
C ILE A 72 -7.61 5.74 -19.87
N MET A 73 -7.18 5.30 -18.69
CA MET A 73 -6.15 5.98 -17.89
C MET A 73 -5.22 4.95 -17.26
N GLU A 74 -3.92 5.07 -17.51
CA GLU A 74 -2.91 4.24 -16.85
C GLU A 74 -2.44 4.90 -15.56
N ILE A 75 -2.43 4.13 -14.48
CA ILE A 75 -1.89 4.53 -13.19
C ILE A 75 -0.76 3.58 -12.78
N ARG A 76 0.21 4.11 -12.03
CA ARG A 76 1.28 3.31 -11.43
C ARG A 76 0.92 3.04 -9.97
N LEU A 77 0.76 1.75 -9.65
CA LEU A 77 0.55 1.28 -8.30
C LEU A 77 1.85 0.63 -7.79
N ARG A 78 2.17 0.81 -6.51
CA ARG A 78 3.24 0.07 -5.83
C ARG A 78 2.62 -0.85 -4.80
N GLU A 79 2.87 -2.15 -4.93
CA GLU A 79 2.32 -3.18 -4.03
C GLU A 79 3.43 -4.11 -3.51
N PRO A 80 3.26 -4.72 -2.32
CA PRO A 80 4.22 -5.68 -1.78
C PRO A 80 4.42 -6.87 -2.72
N ALA A 81 5.69 -7.15 -3.04
CA ALA A 81 6.10 -8.37 -3.73
C ALA A 81 6.64 -9.42 -2.75
N GLU A 82 7.13 -8.97 -1.59
CA GLU A 82 7.65 -9.83 -0.53
C GLU A 82 7.38 -9.19 0.83
N CYS A 83 7.12 -10.03 1.84
CA CYS A 83 6.88 -9.63 3.22
C CYS A 83 7.86 -10.33 4.16
N ARG A 84 8.34 -9.63 5.18
CA ARG A 84 9.26 -10.17 6.19
C ARG A 84 8.95 -9.58 7.57
N CYS A 85 9.37 -10.30 8.60
CA CYS A 85 9.28 -9.82 9.99
C CYS A 85 10.40 -8.82 10.29
N TYR A 86 10.02 -7.60 10.70
CA TYR A 86 10.94 -6.53 11.09
C TYR A 86 10.71 -6.10 12.52
N LYS A 87 11.78 -5.71 13.20
CA LYS A 87 11.71 -5.22 14.58
C LYS A 87 10.77 -4.01 14.66
N CYS A 88 9.86 -4.04 15.64
CA CYS A 88 8.93 -2.95 15.89
C CYS A 88 9.71 -1.68 16.31
N GLY A 89 9.29 -0.51 15.83
CA GLY A 89 9.88 0.78 16.18
C GLY A 89 11.20 1.12 15.48
N ASP A 90 11.72 0.24 14.62
CA ASP A 90 12.85 0.57 13.74
C ASP A 90 12.31 1.30 12.50
N TYR A 91 12.46 2.62 12.48
CA TYR A 91 12.01 3.50 11.38
C TYR A 91 13.14 3.89 10.43
N ASN A 92 14.36 3.40 10.65
CA ASN A 92 15.49 3.64 9.75
C ASN A 92 15.34 2.80 8.48
N ARG A 93 14.42 3.23 7.61
CA ARG A 93 14.29 2.78 6.23
C ARG A 93 13.68 3.87 5.36
#